data_AF-A0A947HU62-F1
#
_entry.id   AF-A0A947HU62-F1
#
_cell.length_a   1.000
_cell.length_b   1.000
_cell.length_c   1.000
_cell.angle_alpha   90.00
_cell.angle_beta   90.00
_cell.angle_gamma   90.00
#
_symmetry.space_group_name_H-M   'P 1'
#
loop_
_entity.id
_entity.type
_entity.pdbx_description
1 polymer ?
#
loop_
_entity_poly.entity_id
_entity_poly.type
_entity_poly.pdbx_seq_one_letter_code
_entity_poly.pdbx_strand_id
1 'polypeptide(L)'
;MRMLFFAVSGAIGVAIGVSAAPWFDSSILGGPVSGAALTTAPLVYGAAAVGAVASVLAFVLRKRRLGGVAVLASVAAFTALAMSWLHLPDVAAGVVSAEAIARLGDTRPHTAPGFWLTAAGALVLGIGALGQLAGAGSYRRRHRYLRVSQLWNGSVVRQNLLAEPEDVRVGTDVASIRREKPAFALPAGAGPNDHALFEARFDKSLGRGDGSYELALLPGFTGALNLGGQSVTPKDAWTAAASAGSGDVRHLRVGGDDWGKLDFGDVSIVFQFVHPGAMPATGRFGLDTWLGTSAAMAVVALLGFASYLCWTFDPSYGDYEFRKQDKRAV
;
A
#
# COMPACT_ATOMS: atom_id res chain seq x y z
N MET A 1 -4.16 -11.89 3.88
CA MET A 1 -4.09 -13.17 3.14
C MET A 1 -4.74 -13.08 1.77
N ARG A 2 -6.02 -12.67 1.65
CA ARG A 2 -6.69 -12.47 0.33
C ARG A 2 -5.93 -11.54 -0.64
N MET A 3 -5.35 -10.43 -0.17
CA MET A 3 -4.59 -9.51 -1.04
C MET A 3 -3.24 -10.06 -1.53
N LEU A 4 -2.61 -10.96 -0.75
CA LEU A 4 -1.40 -11.64 -1.19
C LEU A 4 -1.69 -12.58 -2.36
N PHE A 5 -2.82 -13.29 -2.28
CA PHE A 5 -3.27 -14.17 -3.35
C PHE A 5 -3.39 -13.40 -4.66
N PHE A 6 -4.08 -12.26 -4.68
CA PHE A 6 -4.19 -11.43 -5.89
C PHE A 6 -2.83 -10.93 -6.40
N ALA A 7 -1.95 -10.44 -5.51
CA ALA A 7 -0.62 -9.98 -5.94
C ALA A 7 0.22 -11.11 -6.55
N VAL A 8 0.21 -12.30 -5.94
CA VAL A 8 0.95 -13.48 -6.42
C VAL A 8 0.35 -14.02 -7.71
N SER A 9 -0.97 -14.19 -7.78
CA SER A 9 -1.67 -14.65 -8.98
C SER A 9 -1.48 -13.69 -10.15
N GLY A 10 -1.52 -12.37 -9.90
CA GLY A 10 -1.24 -11.36 -10.91
C GLY A 10 0.21 -11.44 -11.42
N ALA A 11 1.18 -11.58 -10.51
CA ALA A 11 2.59 -11.74 -10.87
C ALA A 11 2.85 -13.02 -11.69
N ILE A 12 2.21 -14.13 -11.33
CA ILE A 12 2.29 -15.39 -12.09
C ILE A 12 1.67 -15.22 -13.48
N GLY A 13 0.48 -14.59 -13.58
CA GLY A 13 -0.18 -14.33 -14.86
C GLY A 13 0.68 -13.48 -15.80
N VAL A 14 1.29 -12.42 -15.27
CA VAL A 14 2.30 -11.63 -15.99
C VAL A 14 3.45 -12.52 -16.45
N ALA A 15 4.08 -13.29 -15.57
CA ALA A 15 5.25 -14.10 -15.90
C ALA A 15 4.96 -15.15 -16.98
N ILE A 16 3.79 -15.81 -16.91
CA ILE A 16 3.34 -16.78 -17.92
C ILE A 16 3.08 -16.06 -19.24
N GLY A 17 2.32 -14.96 -19.23
CA GLY A 17 2.02 -14.21 -20.45
C GLY A 17 3.28 -13.68 -21.13
N VAL A 18 4.25 -13.21 -20.35
CA VAL A 18 5.58 -12.78 -20.80
C VAL A 18 6.37 -13.92 -21.44
N SER A 19 6.36 -15.09 -20.81
CA SER A 19 7.12 -16.25 -21.28
C SER A 19 6.47 -16.93 -22.50
N ALA A 20 5.18 -16.67 -22.75
CA ALA A 20 4.43 -17.20 -23.90
C ALA A 20 4.69 -16.41 -25.20
N ALA A 21 5.89 -15.85 -25.38
CA ALA A 21 6.30 -15.24 -26.62
C ALA A 21 6.40 -16.30 -27.75
N PRO A 22 5.99 -15.96 -29.00
CA PRO A 22 5.76 -14.61 -29.49
C PRO A 22 4.34 -14.08 -29.20
N TRP A 23 4.25 -12.79 -28.86
CA TRP A 23 2.97 -12.10 -28.60
C TRP A 23 2.18 -11.77 -29.88
N PHE A 24 2.87 -11.83 -31.01
CA PHE A 24 2.32 -11.64 -32.35
C PHE A 24 2.65 -12.86 -33.18
N ASP A 25 1.68 -13.29 -33.99
CA ASP A 25 1.91 -14.40 -34.91
C ASP A 25 2.93 -13.97 -35.97
N SER A 26 4.12 -14.58 -35.96
CA SER A 26 5.20 -14.26 -36.89
C SER A 26 4.87 -14.65 -38.33
N SER A 27 3.89 -15.55 -38.54
CA SER A 27 3.44 -15.94 -39.87
C SER A 27 2.71 -14.81 -40.61
N ILE A 28 2.11 -13.86 -39.88
CA ILE A 28 1.39 -12.70 -40.43
C ILE A 28 2.36 -11.62 -40.91
N LEU A 29 3.53 -11.50 -40.25
CA LEU A 29 4.46 -10.38 -40.48
C LEU A 29 5.43 -10.60 -41.64
N GLY A 30 5.40 -11.76 -42.30
CA GLY A 30 6.12 -12.02 -43.56
C GLY A 30 7.65 -11.93 -43.50
N GLY A 31 8.25 -11.80 -42.32
CA GLY A 31 9.69 -11.60 -42.11
C GLY A 31 10.06 -11.31 -40.65
N PRO A 32 11.35 -11.19 -40.32
CA PRO A 32 11.81 -10.82 -38.99
C PRO A 32 11.27 -9.42 -38.64
N VAL A 33 10.48 -9.36 -37.57
CA VAL A 33 9.77 -8.16 -37.13
C VAL A 33 10.75 -7.00 -36.93
N SER A 34 10.46 -5.84 -37.52
CA SER A 34 11.32 -4.65 -37.42
C SER A 34 11.51 -4.23 -35.95
N GLY A 35 12.64 -3.58 -35.67
CA GLY A 35 13.11 -3.22 -34.33
C GLY A 35 12.13 -2.45 -33.43
N ALA A 36 11.03 -1.90 -33.97
CA ALA A 36 10.00 -1.23 -33.19
C ALA A 36 9.26 -2.19 -32.23
N ALA A 37 8.87 -3.39 -32.68
CA ALA A 37 8.24 -4.40 -31.80
C ALA A 37 9.22 -4.94 -30.74
N LEU A 38 10.52 -4.90 -31.04
CA LEU A 38 11.60 -5.24 -30.11
C LEU A 38 11.84 -4.15 -29.04
N THR A 39 11.33 -2.92 -29.20
CA THR A 39 11.51 -1.85 -28.21
C THR A 39 10.38 -1.74 -27.18
N THR A 40 9.15 -2.09 -27.56
CA THR A 40 7.99 -2.02 -26.64
C THR A 40 7.94 -3.23 -25.71
N ALA A 41 8.34 -4.42 -26.17
CA ALA A 41 8.34 -5.62 -25.35
C ALA A 41 9.24 -5.53 -24.10
N PRO A 42 10.52 -5.06 -24.18
CA PRO A 42 11.38 -4.85 -23.01
C PRO A 42 10.82 -3.87 -21.99
N LEU A 43 10.11 -2.82 -22.43
CA LEU A 43 9.47 -1.86 -21.54
C LEU A 43 8.30 -2.50 -20.78
N VAL A 44 7.48 -3.30 -21.47
CA VAL A 44 6.40 -4.07 -20.83
C VAL A 44 6.99 -5.11 -19.86
N TYR A 45 8.02 -5.85 -20.28
CA TYR A 45 8.71 -6.83 -19.43
C TYR A 45 9.31 -6.19 -18.19
N GLY A 46 10.01 -5.07 -18.35
CA GLY A 46 10.62 -4.32 -17.25
C GLY A 46 9.57 -3.78 -16.29
N ALA A 47 8.52 -3.12 -16.80
CA ALA A 47 7.44 -2.58 -15.98
C ALA A 47 6.71 -3.67 -15.19
N ALA A 48 6.40 -4.79 -15.84
CA ALA A 48 5.65 -5.88 -15.22
C ALA A 48 6.51 -6.64 -14.18
N ALA A 49 7.80 -6.83 -14.44
CA ALA A 49 8.75 -7.40 -13.48
C ALA A 49 8.91 -6.49 -12.24
N VAL A 50 9.10 -5.18 -12.45
CA VAL A 50 9.19 -4.20 -11.36
C VAL A 50 7.90 -4.19 -10.53
N GLY A 51 6.74 -4.22 -11.19
CA GLY A 51 5.43 -4.26 -10.50
C GLY A 51 5.23 -5.51 -9.66
N ALA A 52 5.61 -6.68 -10.18
CA ALA A 52 5.56 -7.96 -9.46
C ALA A 52 6.47 -7.95 -8.22
N VAL A 53 7.73 -7.56 -8.38
CA VAL A 53 8.69 -7.49 -7.27
C VAL A 53 8.24 -6.47 -6.23
N ALA A 54 7.81 -5.27 -6.65
CA ALA A 54 7.31 -4.24 -5.76
C ALA A 54 6.08 -4.69 -4.97
N SER A 55 5.14 -5.42 -5.60
CA SER A 55 3.93 -5.94 -4.93
C SER A 55 4.24 -6.98 -3.87
N VAL A 56 5.17 -7.90 -4.17
CA VAL A 56 5.61 -8.92 -3.22
C VAL A 56 6.35 -8.27 -2.05
N LEU A 57 7.30 -7.36 -2.32
CA LEU A 57 8.03 -6.64 -1.28
C LEU A 57 7.11 -5.72 -0.45
N ALA A 58 6.13 -5.06 -1.07
CA ALA A 58 5.14 -4.25 -0.37
C ALA A 58 4.37 -5.07 0.66
N PHE A 59 3.99 -6.29 0.27
CA PHE A 59 3.29 -7.20 1.15
C PHE A 59 4.18 -7.73 2.28
N VAL A 60 5.37 -8.25 1.93
CA VAL A 60 6.31 -8.86 2.90
C VAL A 60 6.82 -7.82 3.90
N LEU A 61 7.19 -6.64 3.43
CA LEU A 61 7.75 -5.58 4.28
C LEU A 61 6.68 -4.67 4.90
N ARG A 62 5.40 -4.86 4.55
CA ARG A 62 4.27 -4.00 4.93
C ARG A 62 4.49 -2.51 4.66
N LYS A 63 5.32 -2.18 3.66
CA LYS A 63 5.67 -0.78 3.34
C LYS A 63 4.70 -0.22 2.30
N ARG A 64 3.79 0.66 2.72
CA ARG A 64 2.78 1.32 1.86
C ARG A 64 3.38 1.98 0.61
N ARG A 65 4.59 2.55 0.72
CA ARG A 65 5.30 3.17 -0.41
C ARG A 65 5.55 2.19 -1.56
N LEU A 66 5.84 0.93 -1.26
CA LEU A 66 6.05 -0.11 -2.26
C LEU A 66 4.73 -0.51 -2.93
N GLY A 67 3.60 -0.45 -2.20
CA GLY A 67 2.27 -0.64 -2.77
C GLY A 67 1.91 0.42 -3.81
N GLY A 68 2.30 1.68 -3.56
CA GLY A 68 2.16 2.75 -4.55
C GLY A 68 3.00 2.50 -5.82
N VAL A 69 4.25 2.06 -5.66
CA VAL A 69 5.12 1.69 -6.79
C VAL A 69 4.51 0.55 -7.60
N ALA A 70 3.95 -0.47 -6.94
CA ALA A 70 3.27 -1.56 -7.59
C ALA A 70 2.07 -1.11 -8.44
N VAL A 71 1.23 -0.21 -7.93
CA VAL A 71 0.10 0.35 -8.69
C VAL A 71 0.61 1.11 -9.92
N LEU A 72 1.61 1.98 -9.77
CA LEU A 72 2.18 2.74 -10.88
C LEU A 72 2.78 1.82 -11.95
N ALA A 73 3.48 0.77 -11.53
CA ALA A 73 4.06 -0.21 -12.44
C ALA A 73 2.98 -1.03 -13.18
N SER A 74 1.89 -1.43 -12.50
CA SER A 74 0.73 -2.07 -13.14
C SER A 74 0.09 -1.18 -14.20
N VAL A 75 -0.12 0.10 -13.87
CA VAL A 75 -0.69 1.08 -14.81
C VAL A 75 0.24 1.25 -16.01
N ALA A 76 1.53 1.47 -15.77
CA ALA A 76 2.52 1.62 -16.84
C ALA A 76 2.58 0.39 -17.76
N ALA A 77 2.61 -0.82 -17.19
CA ALA A 77 2.62 -2.07 -17.96
C ALA A 77 1.35 -2.22 -18.81
N PHE A 78 0.19 -1.94 -18.21
CA PHE A 78 -1.09 -2.02 -18.92
C PHE A 78 -1.22 -0.96 -20.01
N THR A 79 -0.81 0.29 -19.74
CA THR A 79 -0.78 1.37 -20.75
C THR A 79 0.18 1.06 -21.89
N ALA A 80 1.34 0.45 -21.61
CA ALA A 80 2.28 0.05 -22.65
C ALA A 80 1.70 -1.08 -23.54
N LEU A 81 1.00 -2.05 -22.95
CA LEU A 81 0.27 -3.09 -23.70
C LEU A 81 -0.85 -2.48 -24.56
N ALA A 82 -1.62 -1.55 -23.99
CA ALA A 82 -2.67 -0.81 -24.67
C ALA A 82 -2.15 -0.03 -25.89
N MET A 83 -1.06 0.73 -25.72
CA MET A 83 -0.44 1.47 -26.82
C MET A 83 0.14 0.54 -27.89
N SER A 84 0.73 -0.59 -27.48
CA SER A 84 1.24 -1.59 -28.43
C SER A 84 0.12 -2.18 -29.29
N TRP A 85 -1.07 -2.37 -28.71
CA TRP A 85 -2.26 -2.81 -29.45
C TRP A 85 -2.81 -1.73 -30.38
N LEU A 86 -2.94 -0.49 -29.89
CA LEU A 86 -3.49 0.62 -30.67
C LEU A 86 -2.64 0.96 -31.90
N HIS A 87 -1.31 0.89 -31.77
CA HIS A 87 -0.37 1.17 -32.85
C HIS A 87 0.00 -0.07 -33.67
N LEU A 88 -0.54 -1.24 -33.33
CA LEU A 88 -0.28 -2.46 -34.08
C LEU A 88 -0.64 -2.34 -35.58
N PRO A 89 -1.78 -1.74 -35.95
CA PRO A 89 -2.13 -1.55 -37.36
C PRO A 89 -1.15 -0.63 -38.09
N ASP A 90 -0.69 0.46 -37.46
CA ASP A 90 0.26 1.40 -38.07
C ASP A 90 1.62 0.75 -38.28
N VAL A 91 2.09 -0.02 -37.30
CA VAL A 91 3.34 -0.79 -37.39
C VAL A 91 3.23 -1.89 -38.44
N ALA A 92 2.08 -2.58 -38.50
CA ALA A 92 1.82 -3.58 -39.54
C ALA A 92 1.81 -2.93 -40.93
N ALA A 93 1.15 -1.78 -41.10
CA ALA A 93 1.10 -1.06 -42.37
C ALA A 93 2.46 -0.55 -42.85
N GLY A 94 3.38 -0.22 -41.93
CA GLY A 94 4.74 0.21 -42.26
C GLY A 94 5.72 -0.92 -42.58
N VAL A 95 5.42 -2.15 -42.18
CA VAL A 95 6.34 -3.32 -42.31
C VAL A 95 5.83 -4.31 -43.35
N VAL A 96 4.52 -4.46 -43.48
CA VAL A 96 3.88 -5.40 -44.40
C VAL A 96 3.68 -4.68 -45.73
N SER A 97 4.19 -5.24 -46.83
CA SER A 97 3.99 -4.68 -48.16
C SER A 97 2.50 -4.60 -48.49
N ALA A 98 2.08 -3.60 -49.27
CA ALA A 98 0.68 -3.44 -49.68
C ALA A 98 0.09 -4.72 -50.32
N GLU A 99 0.92 -5.53 -50.99
CA GLU A 99 0.54 -6.84 -51.53
C GLU A 99 0.26 -7.90 -50.46
N ALA A 100 1.02 -7.92 -49.37
CA ALA A 100 0.76 -8.84 -48.26
C ALA A 100 -0.50 -8.44 -47.47
N ILE A 101 -0.77 -7.13 -47.31
CA ILE A 101 -2.02 -6.61 -46.74
C ILE A 101 -3.22 -7.02 -47.62
N ALA A 102 -3.09 -6.90 -48.94
CA ALA A 102 -4.15 -7.31 -49.87
C ALA A 102 -4.42 -8.83 -49.86
N ARG A 103 -3.39 -9.66 -49.60
CA ARG A 103 -3.53 -11.13 -49.50
C ARG A 103 -4.08 -11.61 -48.16
N LEU A 104 -3.84 -10.86 -47.08
CA LEU A 104 -4.36 -11.18 -45.75
C LEU A 104 -5.88 -10.97 -45.66
N GLY A 105 -6.49 -10.18 -46.56
CA GLY A 105 -7.91 -9.84 -46.46
C GLY A 105 -8.21 -9.09 -45.15
N ASP A 106 -9.46 -9.09 -44.70
CA ASP A 106 -9.91 -8.42 -43.46
C ASP A 106 -9.48 -9.15 -42.17
N THR A 107 -8.39 -9.94 -42.23
CA THR A 107 -7.85 -10.64 -41.05
C THR A 107 -7.16 -9.62 -40.15
N ARG A 108 -7.94 -9.11 -39.20
CA ARG A 108 -7.40 -8.27 -38.12
C ARG A 108 -6.25 -9.02 -37.44
N PRO A 109 -5.13 -8.35 -37.14
CA PRO A 109 -3.98 -9.00 -36.53
C PRO A 109 -4.40 -9.68 -35.23
N HIS A 110 -4.33 -11.02 -35.22
CA HIS A 110 -4.62 -11.81 -34.04
C HIS A 110 -3.46 -11.67 -33.05
N THR A 111 -3.67 -10.99 -31.93
CA THR A 111 -2.77 -11.09 -30.77
C THR A 111 -2.70 -12.53 -30.27
N ALA A 112 -1.50 -13.00 -29.95
CA ALA A 112 -1.32 -14.29 -29.33
C ALA A 112 -1.91 -14.30 -27.89
N PRO A 113 -2.30 -15.48 -27.37
CA PRO A 113 -2.85 -15.62 -26.01
C PRO A 113 -1.96 -15.02 -24.90
N GLY A 114 -0.64 -14.99 -25.10
CA GLY A 114 0.32 -14.41 -24.16
C GLY A 114 0.11 -12.92 -23.88
N PHE A 115 -0.34 -12.15 -24.89
CA PHE A 115 -0.66 -10.73 -24.73
C PHE A 115 -1.80 -10.53 -23.72
N TRP A 116 -2.89 -11.27 -23.92
CA TRP A 116 -4.08 -11.21 -23.06
C TRP A 116 -3.80 -11.69 -21.64
N LEU A 117 -3.00 -12.76 -21.49
CA LEU A 117 -2.57 -13.24 -20.18
C LEU A 117 -1.73 -12.19 -19.43
N THR A 118 -0.84 -11.47 -20.14
CA THR A 118 -0.04 -10.40 -19.54
C THR A 118 -0.92 -9.23 -19.11
N ALA A 119 -1.86 -8.81 -19.95
CA ALA A 119 -2.80 -7.73 -19.64
C ALA A 119 -3.68 -8.06 -18.44
N ALA A 120 -4.26 -9.28 -18.41
CA ALA A 120 -5.06 -9.76 -17.29
C ALA A 120 -4.22 -9.85 -16.00
N GLY A 121 -2.99 -10.37 -16.09
CA GLY A 121 -2.05 -10.43 -14.98
C GLY A 121 -1.73 -9.05 -14.40
N ALA A 122 -1.42 -8.07 -15.25
CA ALA A 122 -1.10 -6.70 -14.84
C ALA A 122 -2.28 -6.03 -14.11
N LEU A 123 -3.51 -6.29 -14.58
CA LEU A 123 -4.74 -5.77 -13.98
C LEU A 123 -5.00 -6.42 -12.60
N VAL A 124 -4.88 -7.74 -12.50
CA VAL A 124 -5.03 -8.46 -11.21
C VAL A 124 -3.97 -8.01 -10.20
N LEU A 125 -2.74 -7.78 -10.65
CA LEU A 125 -1.64 -7.25 -9.84
C LEU A 125 -1.96 -5.84 -9.34
N GLY A 126 -2.52 -4.99 -10.20
CA GLY A 126 -2.98 -3.65 -9.85
C GLY A 126 -4.08 -3.69 -8.78
N ILE A 127 -5.09 -4.55 -8.95
CA ILE A 127 -6.16 -4.76 -7.95
C ILE A 127 -5.58 -5.23 -6.61
N GLY A 128 -4.63 -6.17 -6.64
CA GLY A 128 -3.94 -6.66 -5.45
C GLY A 128 -3.20 -5.55 -4.70
N ALA A 129 -2.46 -4.71 -5.43
CA ALA A 129 -1.73 -3.57 -4.88
C ALA A 129 -2.67 -2.49 -4.30
N LEU A 130 -3.76 -2.19 -5.00
CA LEU A 130 -4.81 -1.28 -4.53
C LEU A 130 -5.47 -1.79 -3.25
N GLY A 131 -5.77 -3.08 -3.19
CA GLY A 131 -6.30 -3.72 -1.99
C GLY A 131 -5.35 -3.64 -0.80
N GLN A 132 -4.02 -3.64 -1.02
CA GLN A 132 -3.04 -3.40 0.04
C GLN A 132 -3.05 -1.94 0.52
N LEU A 133 -3.17 -0.98 -0.39
CA LEU A 133 -3.25 0.44 -0.05
C LEU A 133 -4.55 0.76 0.72
N ALA A 134 -5.67 0.20 0.27
CA ALA A 134 -6.99 0.37 0.88
C ALA A 134 -7.14 -0.40 2.21
N GLY A 135 -6.53 -1.58 2.32
CA GLY A 135 -6.55 -2.40 3.54
C GLY A 135 -5.68 -1.85 4.68
N ALA A 136 -4.70 -1.01 4.36
CA ALA A 136 -3.77 -0.40 5.32
C ALA A 136 -4.39 0.79 6.08
N GLY A 137 -5.57 0.58 6.67
CA GLY A 137 -6.29 1.61 7.42
C GLY A 137 -7.71 1.24 7.86
N SER A 138 -8.13 -0.04 7.82
CA SER A 138 -9.43 -0.41 8.38
C SER A 138 -9.35 -0.36 9.91
N TYR A 139 -9.43 0.84 10.47
CA TYR A 139 -9.60 1.00 11.90
C TYR A 139 -10.96 0.38 12.26
N ARG A 140 -10.97 -0.70 13.03
CA ARG A 140 -12.25 -1.29 13.46
C ARG A 140 -12.89 -0.31 14.44
N ARG A 141 -14.15 0.07 14.19
CA ARG A 141 -14.87 1.06 15.01
C ARG A 141 -14.92 0.76 16.52
N ARG A 142 -14.69 -0.50 16.93
CA ARG A 142 -14.67 -0.93 18.32
C ARG A 142 -13.29 -0.88 18.99
N HIS A 143 -12.20 -0.75 18.22
CA HIS A 143 -10.86 -0.70 18.80
C HIS A 143 -10.51 0.73 19.18
N ARG A 144 -9.87 0.87 20.35
CA ARG A 144 -9.26 2.12 20.79
C ARG A 144 -7.76 2.04 20.55
N TYR A 145 -7.21 3.12 20.01
CA TYR A 145 -5.81 3.23 19.62
C TYR A 145 -5.06 4.09 20.61
N LEU A 146 -3.83 3.70 20.93
CA LEU A 146 -2.97 4.49 21.81
C LEU A 146 -2.53 5.75 21.05
N ARG A 147 -2.98 6.91 21.53
CA ARG A 147 -2.52 8.22 21.08
C ARG A 147 -1.50 8.72 22.08
N VAL A 148 -0.29 9.00 21.62
CA VAL A 148 0.77 9.57 22.45
C VAL A 148 1.16 10.93 21.86
N SER A 149 1.07 11.97 22.68
CA SER A 149 1.38 13.35 22.33
C SER A 149 2.53 13.86 23.19
N GLN A 150 3.51 14.48 22.56
CA GLN A 150 4.55 15.25 23.21
C GLN A 150 4.16 16.72 23.21
N LEU A 151 4.08 17.29 24.41
CA LEU A 151 3.80 18.69 24.65
C LEU A 151 5.10 19.37 25.07
N TRP A 152 5.28 20.60 24.63
CA TRP A 152 6.32 21.51 25.11
C TRP A 152 5.61 22.75 25.65
N ASN A 153 5.79 23.07 26.93
CA ASN A 153 5.11 24.19 27.60
C ASN A 153 3.59 24.19 27.33
N GLY A 154 2.97 23.01 27.43
CA GLY A 154 1.53 22.83 27.21
C GLY A 154 1.08 22.79 25.74
N SER A 155 1.95 23.08 24.78
CA SER A 155 1.62 23.06 23.34
C SER A 155 2.01 21.72 22.71
N VAL A 156 1.11 21.11 21.93
CA VAL A 156 1.38 19.82 21.25
C VAL A 156 2.40 20.03 20.13
N VAL A 157 3.62 19.49 20.32
CA VAL A 157 4.70 19.56 19.31
C VAL A 157 4.69 18.34 18.40
N ARG A 158 4.32 17.17 18.95
CA ARG A 158 4.27 15.92 18.20
C ARG A 158 3.15 15.04 18.70
N GLN A 159 2.49 14.34 17.80
CA GLN A 159 1.45 13.37 18.14
C GLN A 159 1.61 12.14 17.24
N ASN A 160 1.58 10.95 17.85
CA ASN A 160 1.54 9.68 17.15
C ASN A 160 0.28 8.92 17.56
N LEU A 161 -0.40 8.31 16.59
CA LEU A 161 -1.48 7.35 16.81
C LEU A 161 -0.97 5.97 16.41
N LEU A 162 -1.02 5.03 17.34
CA LEU A 162 -0.52 3.68 17.12
C LEU A 162 -1.68 2.79 16.68
N ALA A 163 -1.75 2.54 15.37
CA ALA A 163 -2.75 1.66 14.76
C ALA A 163 -2.45 0.18 15.02
N GLU A 164 -1.16 -0.16 15.14
CA GLU A 164 -0.67 -1.49 15.49
C GLU A 164 0.03 -1.41 16.86
N PRO A 165 0.00 -2.48 17.68
CA PRO A 165 0.74 -2.53 18.93
C PRO A 165 2.24 -2.48 18.66
N GLU A 166 2.87 -1.36 19.01
CA GLU A 166 4.30 -1.11 18.88
C GLU A 166 4.82 -0.48 20.18
N ASP A 167 6.06 -0.79 20.54
CA ASP A 167 6.70 -0.20 21.71
C ASP A 167 6.96 1.29 21.47
N VAL A 168 6.73 2.11 22.48
CA VAL A 168 6.95 3.55 22.42
C VAL A 168 8.09 3.92 23.33
N ARG A 169 9.12 4.55 22.77
CA ARG A 169 10.31 4.93 23.54
C ARG A 169 10.38 6.41 23.83
N VAL A 170 11.00 6.75 24.96
CA VAL A 170 11.31 8.10 25.39
C VAL A 170 12.74 8.17 25.90
N GLY A 171 13.38 9.32 25.76
CA GLY A 171 14.67 9.56 26.41
C GLY A 171 15.49 10.67 25.78
N THR A 172 16.67 10.92 26.35
CA THR A 172 17.53 12.05 26.00
C THR A 172 18.57 11.75 24.92
N ASP A 173 18.91 10.48 24.68
CA ASP A 173 19.83 10.09 23.61
C ASP A 173 19.11 10.02 22.25
N VAL A 174 19.20 11.11 21.50
CA VAL A 174 18.57 11.23 20.19
C VAL A 174 19.11 10.19 19.19
N ALA A 175 20.34 9.69 19.35
CA ALA A 175 20.95 8.76 18.40
C ALA A 175 20.38 7.34 18.50
N SER A 176 20.20 6.82 19.72
CA SER A 176 19.52 5.54 19.95
C SER A 176 18.03 5.64 19.60
N ILE A 177 17.36 6.67 20.11
CA ILE A 177 15.92 6.86 20.00
C ILE A 177 15.45 7.09 18.55
N ARG A 178 16.27 7.71 17.68
CA ARG A 178 15.89 7.92 16.27
C ARG A 178 15.80 6.63 15.45
N ARG A 179 16.51 5.57 15.86
CA ARG A 179 16.54 4.29 15.13
C ARG A 179 15.25 3.51 15.35
N GLU A 180 14.62 3.71 16.49
CA GLU A 180 13.39 3.04 16.89
C GLU A 180 12.20 3.98 16.64
N LYS A 181 11.11 3.47 16.06
CA LYS A 181 9.88 4.24 15.85
C LYS A 181 8.74 3.35 16.33
N PRO A 182 7.81 3.89 17.14
CA PRO A 182 7.61 5.27 17.60
C PRO A 182 8.49 5.70 18.80
N ALA A 183 8.98 6.94 18.76
CA ALA A 183 9.98 7.46 19.72
C ALA A 183 9.83 8.97 19.98
N PHE A 184 10.02 9.42 21.23
CA PHE A 184 9.95 10.82 21.65
C PHE A 184 11.25 11.26 22.35
N ALA A 185 11.94 12.24 21.76
CA ALA A 185 13.16 12.77 22.33
C ALA A 185 12.85 13.77 23.46
N LEU A 186 13.54 13.63 24.58
CA LEU A 186 13.47 14.50 25.74
C LEU A 186 14.67 15.46 25.78
N PRO A 187 14.55 16.65 26.40
CA PRO A 187 15.69 17.54 26.66
C PRO A 187 16.73 16.85 27.55
N ALA A 188 18.00 17.23 27.42
CA ALA A 188 19.08 16.67 28.24
C ALA A 188 18.79 16.82 29.74
N GLY A 189 18.91 15.73 30.50
CA GLY A 189 18.65 15.69 31.94
C GLY A 189 17.17 15.65 32.34
N ALA A 190 16.23 15.75 31.40
CA ALA A 190 14.80 15.72 31.70
C ALA A 190 14.24 14.32 32.00
N GLY A 191 15.00 13.26 31.69
CA GLY A 191 14.53 11.88 31.82
C GLY A 191 15.64 10.85 31.55
N PRO A 192 15.28 9.57 31.36
CA PRO A 192 16.23 8.51 31.06
C PRO A 192 16.91 8.70 29.70
N ASN A 193 18.07 8.09 29.49
CA ASN A 193 18.77 8.15 28.20
C ASN A 193 17.96 7.47 27.09
N ASP A 194 17.42 6.28 27.39
CA ASP A 194 16.56 5.50 26.51
C ASP A 194 15.68 4.58 27.38
N HIS A 195 14.37 4.67 27.20
CA HIS A 195 13.38 3.94 28.00
C HIS A 195 12.16 3.59 27.15
N ALA A 196 11.76 2.32 27.15
CA ALA A 196 10.49 1.90 26.58
C ALA A 196 9.37 2.33 27.52
N LEU A 197 8.67 3.41 27.19
CA LEU A 197 7.58 3.94 28.00
C LEU A 197 6.33 3.07 27.90
N PHE A 198 6.02 2.60 26.68
CA PHE A 198 4.94 1.64 26.45
C PHE A 198 5.51 0.39 25.81
N GLU A 199 5.18 -0.76 26.38
CA GLU A 199 5.44 -2.07 25.79
C GLU A 199 4.15 -2.67 25.26
N ALA A 200 4.16 -3.08 24.00
CA ALA A 200 3.04 -3.75 23.36
C ALA A 200 2.95 -5.20 23.84
N ARG A 201 1.93 -5.55 24.62
CA ARG A 201 1.64 -6.93 24.99
C ARG A 201 0.60 -7.52 24.05
N PHE A 202 1.02 -8.52 23.28
CA PHE A 202 0.13 -9.31 22.44
C PHE A 202 -0.59 -10.37 23.29
N ASP A 203 -1.73 -9.98 23.87
CA ASP A 203 -2.64 -10.95 24.45
C ASP A 203 -3.41 -11.67 23.33
N LYS A 204 -3.08 -12.95 23.09
CA LYS A 204 -3.75 -13.77 22.08
C LYS A 204 -5.23 -13.98 22.38
N SER A 205 -5.64 -13.85 23.65
CA SER A 205 -7.02 -14.10 24.09
C SER A 205 -7.99 -12.96 23.72
N LEU A 206 -7.49 -11.72 23.62
CA LEU A 206 -8.28 -10.53 23.30
C LEU A 206 -8.48 -10.32 21.77
N GLY A 207 -7.99 -11.26 20.96
CA GLY A 207 -8.05 -11.18 19.50
C GLY A 207 -7.07 -10.14 18.93
N ARG A 208 -6.78 -10.26 17.62
CA ARG A 208 -5.94 -9.29 16.90
C ARG A 208 -6.66 -7.93 16.85
N GLY A 209 -6.45 -7.04 17.81
CA GLY A 209 -6.86 -5.64 17.71
C GLY A 209 -7.05 -4.88 19.01
N ASP A 210 -7.35 -5.54 20.12
CA ASP A 210 -7.36 -4.91 21.45
C ASP A 210 -5.97 -5.08 22.08
N GLY A 211 -5.00 -4.35 21.52
CA GLY A 211 -3.64 -4.34 22.06
C GLY A 211 -3.67 -3.84 23.50
N SER A 212 -3.30 -4.70 24.45
CA SER A 212 -2.97 -4.27 25.80
C SER A 212 -1.58 -3.67 25.80
N TYR A 213 -1.43 -2.48 26.37
CA TYR A 213 -0.12 -1.89 26.58
C TYR A 213 0.25 -2.00 28.06
N GLU A 214 1.53 -2.16 28.32
CA GLU A 214 2.09 -1.95 29.64
C GLU A 214 2.83 -0.63 29.66
N LEU A 215 2.43 0.26 30.56
CA LEU A 215 3.14 1.48 30.89
C LEU A 215 4.29 1.11 31.82
N ALA A 216 5.53 1.24 31.33
CA ALA A 216 6.73 1.01 32.10
C ALA A 216 7.15 2.30 32.81
N LEU A 217 7.00 2.32 34.13
CA LEU A 217 7.28 3.45 35.00
C LEU A 217 8.63 3.28 35.69
N LEU A 218 9.42 4.35 35.71
CA LEU A 218 10.65 4.46 36.50
C LEU A 218 10.40 5.25 37.79
N PRO A 219 11.24 5.06 38.83
CA PRO A 219 11.22 5.94 40.00
C PRO A 219 11.53 7.37 39.58
N GLY A 220 10.76 8.33 40.11
CA GLY A 220 10.94 9.75 39.83
C GLY A 220 10.09 10.30 38.68
N PHE A 221 9.31 9.47 37.97
CA PHE A 221 8.30 10.00 37.06
C PHE A 221 7.25 10.84 37.83
N THR A 222 6.87 11.96 37.23
CA THR A 222 5.90 12.91 37.80
C THR A 222 4.76 13.16 36.81
N GLY A 223 3.66 13.78 37.28
CA GLY A 223 2.48 14.07 36.49
C GLY A 223 1.22 13.44 37.07
N ALA A 224 0.28 13.06 36.21
CA ALA A 224 -1.03 12.54 36.59
C ALA A 224 -1.44 11.37 35.70
N LEU A 225 -1.91 10.29 36.30
CA LEU A 225 -2.48 9.14 35.60
C LEU A 225 -3.94 8.97 36.02
N ASN A 226 -4.78 8.53 35.09
CA ASN A 226 -6.11 8.05 35.37
C ASN A 226 -6.19 6.58 34.97
N LEU A 227 -6.32 5.71 35.97
CA LEU A 227 -6.32 4.26 35.82
C LEU A 227 -7.67 3.73 36.31
N GLY A 228 -8.46 3.17 35.42
CA GLY A 228 -9.79 2.65 35.75
C GLY A 228 -10.74 3.71 36.35
N GLY A 229 -10.58 4.98 35.95
CA GLY A 229 -11.38 6.10 36.47
C GLY A 229 -10.81 6.75 37.74
N GLN A 230 -9.73 6.21 38.31
CA GLN A 230 -9.08 6.78 39.50
C GLN A 230 -7.87 7.63 39.12
N SER A 231 -7.84 8.87 39.58
CA SER A 231 -6.69 9.74 39.43
C SER A 231 -5.61 9.35 40.44
N VAL A 232 -4.43 8.95 39.95
CA VAL A 232 -3.28 8.57 40.77
C VAL A 232 -2.01 9.28 40.28
N THR A 233 -1.03 9.44 41.17
CA THR A 233 0.29 9.93 40.75
C THR A 233 1.11 8.78 40.15
N PRO A 234 2.04 9.04 39.21
CA PRO A 234 2.95 8.00 38.72
C PRO A 234 3.76 7.32 39.82
N LYS A 235 4.10 8.03 40.90
CA LYS A 235 4.80 7.49 42.06
C LYS A 235 3.95 6.45 42.80
N ASP A 236 2.67 6.76 43.03
CA ASP A 236 1.75 5.84 43.70
C ASP A 236 1.48 4.61 42.82
N ALA A 237 1.28 4.84 41.52
CA ALA A 237 1.11 3.77 40.54
C ALA A 237 2.35 2.86 40.45
N TRP A 238 3.56 3.43 40.49
CA TRP A 238 4.81 2.68 40.52
C TRP A 238 4.93 1.82 41.79
N THR A 239 4.52 2.35 42.94
CA THR A 239 4.57 1.63 44.22
C THR A 239 3.54 0.50 44.28
N ALA A 240 2.37 0.70 43.69
CA ALA A 240 1.29 -0.29 43.65
C ALA A 240 1.51 -1.38 42.58
N ALA A 241 2.29 -1.10 41.53
CA ALA A 241 2.55 -2.02 40.45
C ALA A 241 3.44 -3.20 40.89
N ALA A 242 3.05 -4.41 40.49
CA ALA A 242 3.82 -5.62 40.75
C ALA A 242 5.22 -5.52 40.11
N SER A 243 6.25 -5.97 40.84
CA SER A 243 7.58 -6.18 40.27
C SER A 243 7.48 -7.27 39.20
N ALA A 244 7.58 -6.92 37.93
CA ALA A 244 7.60 -7.89 36.84
C ALA A 244 9.02 -8.32 36.42
N GLY A 245 10.07 -7.97 37.18
CA GLY A 245 11.45 -8.35 36.85
C GLY A 245 12.51 -7.82 37.83
N SER A 246 13.79 -8.10 37.54
CA SER A 246 14.93 -7.54 38.25
C SER A 246 15.26 -6.14 37.71
N GLY A 247 14.75 -5.10 38.36
CA GLY A 247 15.06 -3.71 38.03
C GLY A 247 14.11 -2.72 38.68
N ASP A 248 14.41 -1.42 38.51
CA ASP A 248 13.59 -0.32 39.03
C ASP A 248 12.37 0.01 38.15
N VAL A 249 12.21 -0.68 37.02
CA VAL A 249 11.07 -0.51 36.11
C VAL A 249 9.88 -1.31 36.62
N ARG A 250 8.73 -0.66 36.74
CA ARG A 250 7.46 -1.29 37.08
C ARG A 250 6.51 -1.22 35.90
N HIS A 251 5.89 -2.34 35.58
CA HIS A 251 4.98 -2.45 34.44
C HIS A 251 3.55 -2.39 34.96
N LEU A 252 2.77 -1.46 34.38
CA LEU A 252 1.38 -1.27 34.71
C LEU A 252 0.54 -1.48 33.45
N ARG A 253 -0.40 -2.42 33.50
CA ARG A 253 -1.33 -2.63 32.38
C ARG A 253 -2.23 -1.40 32.23
N VAL A 254 -2.27 -0.83 31.03
CA VAL A 254 -3.13 0.29 30.65
C VAL A 254 -4.01 -0.08 29.46
N GLY A 255 -5.22 0.44 29.44
CA GLY A 255 -6.26 0.07 28.48
C GLY A 255 -7.23 1.19 28.13
N GLY A 256 -8.33 0.80 27.49
CA GLY A 256 -9.15 1.69 26.66
C GLY A 256 -9.67 2.98 27.29
N ASP A 257 -9.91 3.03 28.60
CA ASP A 257 -10.41 4.23 29.30
C ASP A 257 -9.30 4.96 30.07
N ASP A 258 -8.09 4.41 30.10
CA ASP A 258 -6.98 4.99 30.83
C ASP A 258 -6.33 6.13 30.03
N TRP A 259 -5.79 7.09 30.76
CA TRP A 259 -5.01 8.18 30.19
C TRP A 259 -3.97 8.65 31.19
N GLY A 260 -2.98 9.40 30.73
CA GLY A 260 -2.02 9.98 31.63
C GLY A 260 -1.17 11.05 31.00
N LYS A 261 -0.57 11.87 31.85
CA LYS A 261 0.41 12.90 31.55
C LYS A 261 1.63 12.63 32.41
N LEU A 262 2.77 12.41 31.78
CA LEU A 262 4.07 12.28 32.41
C LEU A 262 4.90 13.52 32.12
N ASP A 263 5.43 14.13 33.18
CA ASP A 263 6.15 15.39 33.11
C ASP A 263 7.67 15.16 33.21
N PHE A 264 8.38 15.78 32.26
CA PHE A 264 9.84 15.71 32.06
C PHE A 264 10.37 17.15 31.92
N GLY A 265 10.25 17.95 32.98
CA GLY A 265 10.53 19.39 32.95
C GLY A 265 9.53 20.15 32.07
N ASP A 266 10.03 20.87 31.06
CA ASP A 266 9.21 21.66 30.12
C ASP A 266 8.47 20.78 29.08
N VAL A 267 8.82 19.49 29.02
CA VAL A 267 8.21 18.53 28.10
C VAL A 267 7.29 17.60 28.86
N SER A 268 6.08 17.40 28.34
CA SER A 268 5.14 16.41 28.87
C SER A 268 4.80 15.37 27.80
N ILE A 269 4.71 14.11 28.19
CA ILE A 269 4.18 13.03 27.35
C ILE A 269 2.77 12.71 27.84
N VAL A 270 1.78 12.94 26.98
CA VAL A 270 0.38 12.63 27.24
C VAL A 270 -0.01 11.40 26.44
N PHE A 271 -0.66 10.43 27.08
CA PHE A 271 -1.24 9.28 26.40
C PHE A 271 -2.73 9.17 26.68
N GLN A 272 -3.45 8.63 25.71
CA GLN A 272 -4.86 8.30 25.84
C GLN A 272 -5.27 7.29 24.78
N PHE A 273 -6.26 6.47 25.10
CA PHE A 273 -6.85 5.54 24.14
C PHE A 273 -8.06 6.20 23.46
N VAL A 274 -7.99 6.33 22.13
CA VAL A 274 -9.03 7.03 21.34
C VAL A 274 -9.63 6.16 20.26
N HIS A 275 -10.90 6.39 19.98
CA HIS A 275 -11.52 5.84 18.78
C HIS A 275 -10.97 6.55 17.53
N PRO A 276 -10.76 5.81 16.43
CA PRO A 276 -10.14 6.33 15.21
C PRO A 276 -10.96 7.45 14.55
N GLY A 277 -12.28 7.46 14.75
CA GLY A 277 -13.18 8.49 14.22
C GLY A 277 -13.11 9.84 14.95
N ALA A 278 -12.39 9.93 16.07
CA ALA A 278 -12.28 11.15 16.88
C ALA A 278 -11.06 12.03 16.52
N MET A 279 -10.26 11.66 15.52
CA MET A 279 -9.18 12.53 15.04
C MET A 279 -9.70 13.56 14.04
N PRO A 280 -9.49 14.88 14.27
CA PRO A 280 -9.48 15.82 13.16
C PRO A 280 -8.34 15.39 12.24
N ALA A 281 -8.63 15.21 10.95
CA ALA A 281 -7.68 14.80 9.92
C ALA A 281 -6.57 15.86 9.74
N THR A 282 -5.69 15.98 10.72
CA THR A 282 -4.67 17.01 10.83
C THR A 282 -3.33 16.35 10.53
N GLY A 283 -2.77 16.68 9.37
CA GLY A 283 -1.32 16.61 9.15
C GLY A 283 -0.78 15.64 8.10
N ARG A 284 -1.58 14.81 7.42
CA ARG A 284 -1.11 14.03 6.25
C ARG A 284 -2.11 14.00 5.10
N PHE A 285 -2.64 15.18 4.76
CA PHE A 285 -3.47 15.36 3.56
C PHE A 285 -2.71 15.29 2.23
N GLY A 286 -1.37 15.20 2.24
CA GLY A 286 -0.56 15.40 1.03
C GLY A 286 -0.22 14.18 0.18
N LEU A 287 -0.15 12.97 0.78
CA LEU A 287 0.33 11.77 0.08
C LEU A 287 -0.70 10.65 0.02
N ASP A 288 -1.44 10.41 1.11
CA ASP A 288 -2.47 9.35 1.13
C ASP A 288 -3.67 9.72 0.26
N THR A 289 -4.03 11.01 0.21
CA THR A 289 -5.06 11.52 -0.71
C THR A 289 -4.56 11.47 -2.16
N TRP A 290 -3.35 11.93 -2.44
CA TRP A 290 -2.79 11.92 -3.81
C TRP A 290 -2.59 10.50 -4.34
N LEU A 291 -2.07 9.58 -3.53
CA LEU A 291 -1.97 8.15 -3.87
C LEU A 291 -3.34 7.52 -4.02
N GLY A 292 -4.30 7.85 -3.15
CA GLY A 292 -5.68 7.38 -3.24
C GLY A 292 -6.40 7.86 -4.51
N THR A 293 -6.27 9.15 -4.85
CA THR A 293 -6.85 9.73 -6.06
C THR A 293 -6.16 9.17 -7.31
N SER A 294 -4.83 9.04 -7.30
CA SER A 294 -4.08 8.45 -8.43
C SER A 294 -4.46 6.99 -8.63
N ALA A 295 -4.61 6.22 -7.55
CA ALA A 295 -5.14 4.87 -7.54
C ALA A 295 -6.55 4.79 -8.12
N ALA A 296 -7.46 5.66 -7.69
CA ALA A 296 -8.83 5.70 -8.20
C ALA A 296 -8.88 6.06 -9.69
N MET A 297 -8.12 7.07 -10.12
CA MET A 297 -8.01 7.47 -11.53
C MET A 297 -7.41 6.35 -12.38
N ALA A 298 -6.41 5.64 -11.86
CA ALA A 298 -5.84 4.46 -12.50
C ALA A 298 -6.89 3.36 -12.70
N VAL A 299 -7.71 3.05 -11.70
CA VAL A 299 -8.81 2.07 -11.84
C VAL A 299 -9.81 2.52 -12.90
N VAL A 300 -10.24 3.77 -12.87
CA VAL A 300 -11.19 4.31 -13.86
C VAL A 300 -10.61 4.23 -15.28
N ALA A 301 -9.32 4.57 -15.45
CA ALA A 301 -8.63 4.46 -16.73
C ALA A 301 -8.53 2.99 -17.20
N LEU A 302 -8.18 2.06 -16.30
CA LEU A 302 -8.12 0.63 -16.60
C LEU A 302 -9.50 0.07 -17.00
N LEU A 303 -10.56 0.45 -16.29
CA LEU A 303 -11.93 0.03 -16.59
C LEU A 303 -12.43 0.63 -17.91
N GLY A 304 -12.25 1.93 -18.12
CA GLY A 304 -12.62 2.60 -19.36
C GLY A 304 -11.93 1.98 -20.57
N PHE A 305 -10.65 1.65 -20.43
CA PHE A 305 -9.90 0.98 -21.48
C PHE A 305 -10.35 -0.47 -21.69
N ALA A 306 -10.61 -1.24 -20.62
CA ALA A 306 -11.15 -2.59 -20.74
C ALA A 306 -12.52 -2.59 -21.45
N SER A 307 -13.40 -1.64 -21.14
CA SER A 307 -14.67 -1.44 -21.83
C SER A 307 -14.46 -1.07 -23.30
N TYR A 308 -13.50 -0.20 -23.62
CA TYR A 308 -13.15 0.13 -24.99
C TYR A 308 -12.68 -1.10 -25.77
N LEU A 309 -11.81 -1.93 -25.18
CA LEU A 309 -11.40 -3.19 -25.77
C LEU A 309 -12.61 -4.10 -26.03
N CYS A 310 -13.45 -4.36 -25.02
CA CYS A 310 -14.66 -5.18 -25.21
C CYS A 310 -15.57 -4.65 -26.32
N TRP A 311 -15.70 -3.33 -26.48
CA TRP A 311 -16.47 -2.71 -27.56
C TRP A 311 -15.82 -2.93 -28.94
N THR A 312 -14.50 -2.73 -29.06
CA THR A 312 -13.77 -3.00 -30.32
C THR A 312 -13.76 -4.48 -30.72
N PHE A 313 -13.88 -5.36 -29.73
CA PHE A 313 -13.93 -6.81 -29.89
C PHE A 313 -15.34 -7.38 -29.96
N ASP A 314 -16.39 -6.55 -29.95
CA ASP A 314 -17.74 -7.05 -30.15
C ASP A 314 -17.85 -7.59 -31.58
N PRO A 315 -17.95 -8.92 -31.79
CA PRO A 315 -18.00 -9.49 -33.13
C PRO A 315 -19.20 -8.99 -33.93
N SER A 316 -20.24 -8.48 -33.25
CA SER A 316 -21.41 -7.91 -33.91
C SER A 316 -21.11 -6.61 -34.68
N TYR A 317 -20.05 -5.87 -34.33
CA TYR A 317 -19.71 -4.62 -35.01
C TYR A 317 -19.08 -4.83 -36.40
N GLY A 318 -18.33 -5.94 -36.59
CA GLY A 318 -17.77 -6.31 -37.91
C GLY A 318 -18.84 -6.71 -38.92
N ASP A 319 -19.86 -7.45 -38.46
CA ASP A 319 -20.98 -7.90 -39.31
C ASP A 319 -21.87 -6.75 -39.82
N TYR A 320 -21.92 -5.61 -39.10
CA TYR A 320 -22.75 -4.47 -39.48
C TYR A 320 -22.21 -3.68 -40.69
N GLU A 321 -20.89 -3.48 -40.77
CA GLU A 321 -20.25 -2.82 -41.91
C GLU A 321 -20.30 -3.71 -43.16
N PHE A 322 -20.11 -5.02 -43.01
CA PHE A 322 -20.22 -5.99 -44.10
C PHE A 322 -21.62 -5.99 -44.73
N ARG A 323 -22.69 -6.05 -43.93
CA ARG A 323 -24.07 -5.98 -44.46
C ARG A 323 -24.40 -4.65 -45.14
N LYS A 324 -23.70 -3.57 -44.79
CA LYS A 324 -23.88 -2.26 -45.44
C LYS A 324 -23.18 -2.19 -46.80
N GLN A 325 -22.02 -2.83 -46.95
CA GLN A 325 -21.33 -2.90 -48.24
C GLN A 325 -22.03 -3.84 -49.21
N ASP A 326 -22.50 -5.00 -48.74
CA ASP A 326 -23.21 -5.97 -49.58
C ASP A 326 -24.53 -5.38 -50.13
N LYS A 327 -25.22 -4.57 -49.33
CA LYS A 327 -26.43 -3.84 -49.76
C LYS A 327 -26.18 -2.67 -50.71
N ARG A 328 -24.93 -2.25 -50.91
CA ARG A 328 -24.57 -1.19 -51.87
C ARG A 328 -24.04 -1.75 -53.20
N ALA A 329 -23.72 -3.05 -53.23
CA ALA A 329 -23.24 -3.74 -54.42
C ALA A 329 -24.36 -4.40 -55.25
N VAL A 330 -25.61 -4.33 -54.78
CA VAL A 330 -26.84 -4.76 -55.47
C VAL A 330 -27.65 -3.53 -55.87
#